data_AF-A0A2V0NLZ4-F1
#
_entry.id   AF-A0A2V0NLZ4-F1
#
_cell.length_a   1.000
_cell.length_b   1.000
_cell.length_c   1.000
_cell.angle_alpha   90.00
_cell.angle_beta   90.00
_cell.angle_gamma   90.00
#
_symmetry.space_group_name_H-M   'P 1'
#
loop_
_entity.id
_entity.type
_entity.pdbx_description
1 polymer ?
#
loop_
_entity_poly.entity_id
_entity_poly.type
_entity_poly.pdbx_seq_one_letter_code
_entity_poly.pdbx_strand_id
1 'polypeptide(L)'
;MAPEEMAAPTIAAALDGAALAYFDGRLTEAALRLARAARAAGVPVLVEGERLRPGLDELLAEADYVEWTGEACLADAVLEVARRLPRARVVVTTRGTRGSVLLRRAAEGEQPVSDAPTSLEEVMGRLEQQLAASDAAAAASAPVDCVSASGVALRRGGVAGSGGALQLTFSGGRDAAAAARRAGAAAAKEAARNADTGNAAGYAAGQGAASSTAVEEPPLLAEVLLASAAALAKDYVADTTGAGDSFIGSLIYGLTTGLPLPRALQLAAVVAACKCTALGARPGLPRRGQLSADLLGVKGRGL
;
A
#
# COMPACT_ATOMS: atom_id res chain seq x y z
N MET A 1 21.43 1.16 14.35
CA MET A 1 21.50 0.33 15.56
C MET A 1 21.71 -1.10 15.09
N ALA A 2 22.80 -1.70 15.49
CA ALA A 2 23.06 -3.10 15.21
C ALA A 2 22.14 -3.98 16.08
N PRO A 3 21.75 -5.19 15.63
CA PRO A 3 20.84 -6.07 16.38
C PRO A 3 21.26 -6.34 17.84
N GLU A 4 22.56 -6.37 18.10
CA GLU A 4 23.18 -6.54 19.42
C GLU A 4 22.99 -5.34 20.36
N GLU A 5 22.76 -4.14 19.82
CA GLU A 5 22.51 -2.92 20.59
C GLU A 5 21.03 -2.79 21.01
N MET A 6 20.15 -3.64 20.47
CA MET A 6 18.71 -3.65 20.72
C MET A 6 18.36 -4.43 22.00
N ALA A 7 18.91 -4.00 23.14
CA ALA A 7 18.53 -4.55 24.44
C ALA A 7 17.04 -4.30 24.75
N ALA A 8 16.44 -5.16 25.58
CA ALA A 8 15.02 -5.09 25.90
C ALA A 8 14.54 -3.71 26.43
N PRO A 9 15.29 -2.99 27.29
CA PRO A 9 14.89 -1.64 27.72
C PRO A 9 14.85 -0.63 26.57
N THR A 10 15.80 -0.71 25.63
CA THR A 10 15.86 0.16 24.46
C THR A 10 14.66 -0.08 23.53
N ILE A 11 14.32 -1.35 23.30
CA ILE A 11 13.14 -1.74 22.53
C ILE A 11 11.87 -1.24 23.19
N ALA A 12 11.71 -1.45 24.50
CA ALA A 12 10.54 -0.99 25.24
C ALA A 12 10.39 0.54 25.17
N ALA A 13 11.48 1.28 25.35
CA ALA A 13 11.48 2.74 25.24
C ALA A 13 11.12 3.23 23.82
N ALA A 14 11.56 2.52 22.77
CA ALA A 14 11.22 2.87 21.39
C ALA A 14 9.73 2.62 21.05
N LEU A 15 9.08 1.70 21.75
CA LEU A 15 7.68 1.33 21.53
C LEU A 15 6.71 2.05 22.47
N ASP A 16 7.20 2.70 23.52
CA ASP A 16 6.37 3.42 24.48
C ASP A 16 5.59 4.56 23.79
N GLY A 17 4.25 4.51 23.90
CA GLY A 17 3.35 5.45 23.24
C GLY A 17 3.29 5.35 21.71
N ALA A 18 3.96 4.37 21.08
CA ALA A 18 3.93 4.22 19.63
C ALA A 18 2.56 3.74 19.15
N ALA A 19 1.95 4.50 18.23
CA ALA A 19 0.67 4.13 17.61
C ALA A 19 0.81 3.06 16.51
N LEU A 20 2.00 2.96 15.91
CA LEU A 20 2.34 2.03 14.83
C LEU A 20 3.87 1.94 14.68
N ALA A 21 4.39 0.76 14.34
CA ALA A 21 5.79 0.55 13.95
C ALA A 21 5.86 0.34 12.42
N TYR A 22 6.70 1.12 11.74
CA TYR A 22 6.90 1.07 10.29
C TYR A 22 8.30 0.56 9.95
N PHE A 23 8.39 -0.29 8.92
CA PHE A 23 9.65 -0.82 8.41
C PHE A 23 9.70 -0.76 6.87
N ASP A 24 10.77 -0.17 6.34
CA ASP A 24 11.04 0.02 4.91
C ASP A 24 11.71 -1.21 4.24
N GLY A 25 11.71 -2.36 4.94
CA GLY A 25 12.39 -3.58 4.51
C GLY A 25 13.92 -3.53 4.61
N ARG A 26 14.55 -2.45 5.08
CA ARG A 26 16.00 -2.38 5.31
C ARG A 26 16.36 -2.90 6.71
N LEU A 27 17.64 -3.23 6.90
CA LEU A 27 18.20 -3.68 8.18
C LEU A 27 17.34 -4.80 8.83
N THR A 28 16.99 -5.80 8.02
CA THR A 28 15.93 -6.79 8.31
C THR A 28 16.10 -7.51 9.64
N GLU A 29 17.32 -7.81 10.09
CA GLU A 29 17.52 -8.44 11.39
C GLU A 29 17.09 -7.54 12.57
N ALA A 30 17.50 -6.27 12.55
CA ALA A 30 17.11 -5.30 13.57
C ALA A 30 15.60 -4.98 13.49
N ALA A 31 15.09 -4.81 12.27
CA ALA A 31 13.67 -4.61 12.01
C ALA A 31 12.82 -5.76 12.55
N LEU A 32 13.23 -7.01 12.31
CA LEU A 32 12.52 -8.20 12.76
C LEU A 32 12.44 -8.30 14.29
N ARG A 33 13.52 -7.93 15.00
CA ARG A 33 13.52 -7.87 16.47
C ARG A 33 12.51 -6.85 16.99
N LEU A 34 12.51 -5.64 16.41
CA LEU A 34 11.58 -4.59 16.82
C LEU A 34 10.13 -4.92 16.43
N ALA A 35 9.89 -5.47 15.25
CA ALA A 35 8.55 -5.87 14.78
C ALA A 35 7.93 -6.93 15.69
N ARG A 36 8.69 -7.95 16.08
CA ARG A 36 8.25 -8.98 17.04
C ARG A 36 7.91 -8.39 18.41
N ALA A 37 8.69 -7.42 18.87
CA ALA A 37 8.45 -6.73 20.14
C ALA A 37 7.23 -5.79 20.06
N ALA A 38 7.09 -5.02 18.98
CA ALA A 38 5.90 -4.20 18.70
C ALA A 38 4.63 -5.06 18.77
N ARG A 39 4.63 -6.19 18.05
CA ARG A 39 3.55 -7.16 18.08
C ARG A 39 3.26 -7.68 19.50
N ALA A 40 4.29 -8.07 20.24
CA ALA A 40 4.13 -8.55 21.62
C ALA A 40 3.55 -7.46 22.56
N ALA A 41 3.80 -6.19 22.26
CA ALA A 41 3.25 -5.03 22.97
C ALA A 41 1.89 -4.56 22.43
N GLY A 42 1.33 -5.22 21.39
CA GLY A 42 0.09 -4.81 20.75
C GLY A 42 0.18 -3.57 19.85
N VAL A 43 1.40 -3.12 19.52
CA VAL A 43 1.64 -2.04 18.57
C VAL A 43 1.50 -2.59 17.15
N PRO A 44 0.59 -2.05 16.31
CA PRO A 44 0.44 -2.50 14.93
C PRO A 44 1.71 -2.34 14.11
N VAL A 45 1.95 -3.28 13.20
CA VAL A 45 3.16 -3.29 12.35
C VAL A 45 2.79 -3.04 10.89
N LEU A 46 3.45 -2.08 10.26
CA LEU A 46 3.43 -1.85 8.81
C LEU A 46 4.80 -2.19 8.22
N VAL A 47 4.81 -3.00 7.16
CA VAL A 47 6.02 -3.35 6.42
C VAL A 47 5.83 -2.99 4.95
N GLU A 48 6.80 -2.28 4.40
CA GLU A 48 6.92 -2.00 2.98
C GLU A 48 7.80 -3.07 2.30
N GLY A 49 7.23 -3.74 1.30
CA GLY A 49 7.84 -4.84 0.56
C GLY A 49 8.39 -4.44 -0.81
N GLU A 50 8.85 -3.20 -1.00
CA GLU A 50 9.26 -2.68 -2.32
C GLU A 50 10.43 -3.48 -2.94
N ARG A 51 11.39 -3.92 -2.11
CA ARG A 51 12.64 -4.54 -2.56
C ARG A 51 12.88 -5.87 -1.88
N LEU A 52 13.00 -6.94 -2.67
CA LEU A 52 13.37 -8.27 -2.18
C LEU A 52 14.75 -8.23 -1.50
N ARG A 53 14.77 -8.61 -0.22
CA ARG A 53 15.96 -8.61 0.63
C ARG A 53 15.97 -9.85 1.53
N PRO A 54 17.16 -10.37 1.90
CA PRO A 54 17.25 -11.44 2.89
C PRO A 54 16.55 -11.03 4.19
N GLY A 55 15.70 -11.88 4.75
CA GLY A 55 14.95 -11.59 5.98
C GLY A 55 13.62 -10.85 5.76
N LEU A 56 13.29 -10.46 4.52
CA LEU A 56 12.06 -9.70 4.24
C LEU A 56 10.80 -10.55 4.47
N ASP A 57 10.80 -11.83 4.08
CA ASP A 57 9.64 -12.70 4.26
C ASP A 57 9.33 -12.91 5.74
N GLU A 58 10.36 -13.08 6.58
CA GLU A 58 10.19 -13.17 8.03
C GLU A 58 9.67 -11.86 8.63
N LEU A 59 10.10 -10.70 8.10
CA LEU A 59 9.59 -9.40 8.53
C LEU A 59 8.14 -9.18 8.08
N LEU A 60 7.79 -9.53 6.84
CA LEU A 60 6.44 -9.45 6.31
C LEU A 60 5.46 -10.33 7.09
N ALA A 61 5.91 -11.49 7.59
CA ALA A 61 5.11 -12.36 8.45
C ALA A 61 4.73 -11.72 9.80
N GLU A 62 5.38 -10.61 10.18
CA GLU A 62 5.08 -9.83 11.38
C GLU A 62 4.07 -8.70 11.15
N ALA A 63 3.70 -8.42 9.89
CA ALA A 63 2.93 -7.23 9.52
C ALA A 63 1.41 -7.39 9.68
N ASP A 64 0.75 -6.35 10.20
CA ASP A 64 -0.70 -6.14 10.10
C ASP A 64 -1.06 -5.43 8.79
N TYR A 65 -0.18 -4.53 8.33
CA TYR A 65 -0.32 -3.74 7.10
C TYR A 65 0.87 -4.00 6.19
N VAL A 66 0.61 -4.33 4.93
CA VAL A 66 1.65 -4.56 3.93
C VAL A 66 1.45 -3.59 2.78
N GLU A 67 2.48 -2.81 2.49
CA GLU A 67 2.58 -2.13 1.20
C GLU A 67 3.44 -2.97 0.25
N TRP A 68 2.89 -3.28 -0.91
CA TRP A 68 3.59 -4.03 -1.95
C TRP A 68 3.62 -3.22 -3.24
N THR A 69 4.77 -3.11 -3.88
CA THR A 69 4.91 -2.37 -5.14
C THR A 69 5.45 -3.28 -6.23
N GLY A 70 4.73 -3.33 -7.36
CA GLY A 70 5.28 -3.79 -8.64
C GLY A 70 4.87 -5.19 -9.06
N GLU A 71 3.91 -5.29 -9.98
CA GLU A 71 3.51 -6.54 -10.62
C GLU A 71 2.88 -6.32 -12.01
N ALA A 72 3.07 -7.28 -12.92
CA ALA A 72 2.41 -7.30 -14.23
C ALA A 72 0.99 -7.92 -14.19
N CYS A 73 0.63 -8.59 -13.08
CA CYS A 73 -0.70 -9.10 -12.79
C CYS A 73 -1.09 -8.70 -11.36
N LEU A 74 -1.50 -7.44 -11.22
CA LEU A 74 -1.69 -6.80 -9.91
C LEU A 74 -2.71 -7.51 -9.02
N ALA A 75 -3.84 -7.93 -9.59
CA ALA A 75 -4.91 -8.60 -8.86
C ALA A 75 -4.40 -9.89 -8.20
N ASP A 76 -3.93 -10.85 -9.00
CA ASP A 76 -3.47 -12.13 -8.48
C ASP A 76 -2.32 -11.97 -7.48
N ALA A 77 -1.41 -11.02 -7.71
CA ALA A 77 -0.30 -10.85 -6.79
C ALA A 77 -0.72 -10.25 -5.44
N VAL A 78 -1.63 -9.27 -5.41
CA VAL A 78 -2.20 -8.75 -4.16
C VAL A 78 -2.92 -9.87 -3.40
N LEU A 79 -3.65 -10.72 -4.11
CA LEU A 79 -4.35 -11.86 -3.52
C LEU A 79 -3.37 -12.93 -2.99
N GLU A 80 -2.29 -13.20 -3.72
CA GLU A 80 -1.24 -14.13 -3.30
C GLU A 80 -0.51 -13.64 -2.05
N VAL A 81 -0.14 -12.35 -1.99
CA VAL A 81 0.48 -11.73 -0.80
C VAL A 81 -0.46 -11.85 0.40
N ALA A 82 -1.74 -11.51 0.23
CA ALA A 82 -2.72 -11.65 1.29
C ALA A 82 -2.87 -13.12 1.76
N ARG A 83 -2.80 -14.11 0.87
CA ARG A 83 -2.84 -15.52 1.26
C ARG A 83 -1.59 -15.98 2.01
N ARG A 84 -0.40 -15.62 1.52
CA ARG A 84 0.88 -15.97 2.15
C ARG A 84 1.06 -15.33 3.51
N LEU A 85 0.45 -14.16 3.72
CA LEU A 85 0.52 -13.38 4.95
C LEU A 85 -0.84 -13.37 5.65
N PRO A 86 -1.25 -14.49 6.31
CA PRO A 86 -2.56 -14.59 6.93
C PRO A 86 -2.81 -13.57 8.06
N ARG A 87 -1.73 -12.99 8.61
CA ARG A 87 -1.80 -11.92 9.62
C ARG A 87 -2.02 -10.55 9.03
N ALA A 88 -1.61 -10.32 7.78
CA ALA A 88 -1.86 -9.06 7.10
C ALA A 88 -3.36 -8.85 6.99
N ARG A 89 -3.84 -7.82 7.69
CA ARG A 89 -5.23 -7.36 7.69
C ARG A 89 -5.47 -6.48 6.48
N VAL A 90 -4.45 -5.76 6.04
CA VAL A 90 -4.50 -4.85 4.90
C VAL A 90 -3.28 -5.09 4.01
N VAL A 91 -3.53 -5.25 2.71
CA VAL A 91 -2.51 -5.22 1.67
C VAL A 91 -2.85 -4.05 0.75
N VAL A 92 -1.92 -3.13 0.55
CA VAL A 92 -2.09 -1.96 -0.32
C VAL A 92 -0.99 -1.93 -1.37
N THR A 93 -1.34 -1.48 -2.57
CA THR A 93 -0.38 -1.29 -3.66
C THR A 93 -0.72 -0.05 -4.45
N THR A 94 0.33 0.72 -4.78
CA THR A 94 0.22 1.90 -5.61
C THR A 94 0.32 1.52 -7.09
N ARG A 95 -0.37 2.28 -7.94
CA ARG A 95 -0.56 2.03 -9.38
C ARG A 95 -0.18 3.26 -10.21
N GLY A 96 0.68 4.12 -9.65
CA GLY A 96 1.10 5.39 -10.25
C GLY A 96 -0.09 6.30 -10.55
N THR A 97 -0.24 6.69 -11.81
CA THR A 97 -1.33 7.57 -12.28
C THR A 97 -2.73 6.95 -12.17
N ARG A 98 -2.84 5.64 -11.90
CA ARG A 98 -4.12 4.95 -11.63
C ARG A 98 -4.48 4.90 -10.14
N GLY A 99 -3.71 5.56 -9.27
CA GLY A 99 -3.95 5.62 -7.84
C GLY A 99 -3.52 4.35 -7.12
N SER A 100 -4.39 3.71 -6.34
CA SER A 100 -4.04 2.54 -5.51
C SER A 100 -5.16 1.52 -5.44
N VAL A 101 -4.82 0.27 -5.13
CA VAL A 101 -5.77 -0.76 -4.68
C VAL A 101 -5.38 -1.23 -3.28
N LEU A 102 -6.39 -1.41 -2.43
CA LEU A 102 -6.28 -1.91 -1.07
C LEU A 102 -7.21 -3.10 -0.92
N LEU A 103 -6.69 -4.19 -0.38
CA LEU A 103 -7.42 -5.37 0.04
C LEU A 103 -7.43 -5.39 1.57
N ARG A 104 -8.61 -5.35 2.17
CA ARG A 104 -8.82 -5.49 3.63
C ARG A 104 -9.41 -6.86 3.90
N ARG A 105 -8.68 -7.71 4.62
CA ARG A 105 -9.20 -8.99 5.09
C ARG A 105 -10.44 -8.77 5.95
N ALA A 106 -11.44 -9.61 5.76
CA ALA A 106 -12.61 -9.62 6.61
C ALA A 106 -12.23 -9.91 8.07
N ALA A 107 -12.89 -9.23 9.00
CA ALA A 107 -12.76 -9.51 10.42
C ALA A 107 -13.35 -10.89 10.75
N GLU A 108 -12.96 -11.46 11.88
CA GLU A 108 -13.55 -12.72 12.35
C GLU A 108 -15.06 -12.56 12.51
N GLY A 109 -15.83 -13.45 11.86
CA GLY A 109 -17.30 -13.43 11.86
C GLY A 109 -17.96 -12.48 10.85
N GLU A 110 -17.20 -11.63 10.14
CA GLU A 110 -17.72 -10.80 9.05
C GLU A 110 -18.22 -11.71 7.91
N GLN A 111 -19.47 -11.49 7.46
CA GLN A 111 -20.09 -12.29 6.41
C GLN A 111 -19.85 -11.67 5.03
N PRO A 112 -19.73 -12.48 3.96
CA PRO A 112 -19.65 -11.94 2.61
C PRO A 112 -20.92 -11.19 2.23
N VAL A 113 -20.78 -10.14 1.43
CA VAL A 113 -21.93 -9.46 0.80
C VAL A 113 -22.52 -10.27 -0.36
N SER A 114 -21.83 -11.33 -0.81
CA SER A 114 -22.26 -12.26 -1.86
C SER A 114 -21.66 -13.64 -1.65
N ASP A 115 -22.50 -14.68 -1.73
CA ASP A 115 -22.07 -16.08 -1.61
C ASP A 115 -21.34 -16.60 -2.85
N ALA A 116 -21.47 -15.92 -4.00
CA ALA A 116 -20.77 -16.29 -5.21
C ALA A 116 -19.31 -15.79 -5.18
N PRO A 117 -18.30 -16.68 -5.32
CA PRO A 117 -16.91 -16.27 -5.49
C PRO A 117 -16.73 -15.45 -6.77
N THR A 118 -15.84 -14.46 -6.74
CA THR A 118 -15.53 -13.59 -7.89
C THR A 118 -14.02 -13.35 -7.94
N SER A 119 -13.47 -13.25 -9.15
CA SER A 119 -12.05 -12.98 -9.28
C SER A 119 -11.73 -11.54 -8.87
N LEU A 120 -10.57 -11.32 -8.24
CA LEU A 120 -10.15 -9.96 -7.88
C LEU A 120 -10.01 -9.05 -9.12
N GLU A 121 -9.65 -9.62 -10.27
CA GLU A 121 -9.58 -8.90 -11.55
C GLU A 121 -10.95 -8.34 -11.98
N GLU A 122 -12.02 -9.14 -11.90
CA GLU A 122 -13.39 -8.68 -12.20
C GLU A 122 -13.85 -7.60 -11.23
N VAL A 123 -13.56 -7.75 -9.93
CA VAL A 123 -13.91 -6.75 -8.90
C VAL A 123 -13.21 -5.43 -9.21
N MET A 124 -11.90 -5.47 -9.46
CA MET A 124 -11.12 -4.28 -9.82
C MET A 124 -11.67 -3.62 -11.09
N GLY A 125 -11.98 -4.39 -12.13
CA GLY A 125 -12.55 -3.86 -13.37
C GLY A 125 -13.88 -3.13 -13.17
N ARG A 126 -14.79 -3.67 -12.34
CA ARG A 126 -16.05 -2.99 -11.99
C ARG A 126 -15.80 -1.70 -11.21
N LEU A 127 -14.92 -1.72 -10.22
CA LEU A 127 -14.60 -0.55 -9.40
C LEU A 127 -13.90 0.55 -10.21
N GLU A 128 -13.05 0.19 -11.18
CA GLU A 128 -12.43 1.15 -12.11
C GLU A 128 -13.45 1.85 -13.00
N GLN A 129 -14.45 1.12 -13.51
CA GLN A 129 -15.54 1.71 -14.30
C GLN A 129 -16.39 2.69 -13.46
N GLN A 130 -16.67 2.34 -12.19
CA GLN A 130 -17.38 3.22 -11.26
C GLN A 130 -16.58 4.49 -10.96
N LEU A 131 -15.27 4.36 -10.72
CA LEU A 131 -14.37 5.51 -10.50
C LEU A 131 -14.32 6.41 -11.72
N ALA A 132 -14.15 5.86 -12.92
CA ALA A 132 -14.10 6.64 -14.16
C ALA A 132 -15.38 7.46 -14.37
N ALA A 133 -16.56 6.88 -14.09
CA ALA A 133 -17.83 7.60 -14.17
C ALA A 133 -17.94 8.71 -13.11
N SER A 134 -17.49 8.45 -11.88
CA SER A 134 -17.51 9.41 -10.77
C SER A 134 -16.54 10.58 -10.99
N ASP A 135 -15.29 10.29 -11.38
CA ASP A 135 -14.25 11.30 -11.61
C ASP A 135 -14.61 12.20 -12.81
N ALA A 136 -15.25 11.65 -13.85
CA ALA A 136 -15.76 12.45 -14.96
C ALA A 136 -16.88 13.41 -14.53
N ALA A 137 -17.74 13.00 -13.59
CA ALA A 137 -18.83 13.82 -13.07
C ALA A 137 -18.35 14.90 -12.07
N ALA A 138 -17.27 14.64 -11.33
CA ALA A 138 -16.73 15.52 -10.30
C ALA A 138 -15.86 16.69 -10.82
N ALA A 139 -15.72 16.84 -12.15
CA ALA A 139 -14.79 17.78 -12.74
C ALA A 139 -15.15 19.28 -12.53
N ALA A 140 -14.08 20.09 -12.46
CA ALA A 140 -13.98 21.56 -12.34
C ALA A 140 -14.59 22.26 -11.11
N SER A 141 -15.68 21.77 -10.51
CA SER A 141 -16.38 22.46 -9.40
C SER A 141 -15.96 22.03 -8.00
N ALA A 142 -15.24 20.91 -7.86
CA ALA A 142 -14.80 20.39 -6.56
C ALA A 142 -13.80 21.35 -5.87
N PRO A 143 -13.88 21.49 -4.53
CA PRO A 143 -12.94 22.32 -3.77
C PRO A 143 -11.51 21.79 -3.89
N VAL A 144 -10.53 22.70 -3.79
CA VAL A 144 -9.11 22.35 -3.74
C VAL A 144 -8.82 21.67 -2.40
N ASP A 145 -8.23 20.48 -2.45
CA ASP A 145 -7.87 19.72 -1.25
C ASP A 145 -6.45 20.03 -0.76
N CYS A 146 -5.57 20.46 -1.67
CA CYS A 146 -4.23 20.90 -1.30
C CYS A 146 -3.67 21.93 -2.28
N VAL A 147 -2.84 22.85 -1.81
CA VAL A 147 -1.93 23.63 -2.66
C VAL A 147 -0.51 23.16 -2.37
N SER A 148 0.17 22.58 -3.35
CA SER A 148 1.53 22.04 -3.18
C SER A 148 2.53 23.13 -2.78
N ALA A 149 3.73 22.72 -2.35
CA ALA A 149 4.82 23.66 -2.05
C ALA A 149 5.23 24.51 -3.27
N SER A 150 4.99 24.03 -4.49
CA SER A 150 5.21 24.75 -5.75
C SER A 150 3.98 25.53 -6.25
N GLY A 151 2.92 25.64 -5.44
CA GLY A 151 1.73 26.42 -5.75
C GLY A 151 0.70 25.71 -6.64
N VAL A 152 0.83 24.40 -6.85
CA VAL A 152 -0.11 23.63 -7.68
C VAL A 152 -1.33 23.24 -6.86
N ALA A 153 -2.52 23.66 -7.32
CA ALA A 153 -3.79 23.28 -6.71
C ALA A 153 -4.17 21.85 -7.08
N LEU A 154 -4.31 20.99 -6.08
CA LEU A 154 -4.60 19.57 -6.20
C LEU A 154 -5.97 19.24 -5.61
N ARG A 155 -6.66 18.32 -6.28
CA ARG A 155 -7.95 17.78 -5.87
C ARG A 155 -7.80 16.27 -5.70
N ARG A 156 -8.43 15.72 -4.67
CA ARG A 156 -8.46 14.26 -4.46
C ARG A 156 -9.15 13.57 -5.64
N GLY A 157 -8.75 12.35 -5.94
CA GLY A 157 -9.51 11.44 -6.80
C GLY A 157 -10.65 10.75 -6.04
N GLY A 158 -11.54 10.08 -6.78
CA GLY A 158 -12.58 9.24 -6.23
C GLY A 158 -12.04 8.01 -5.47
N VAL A 159 -12.92 7.40 -4.67
CA VAL A 159 -12.71 6.07 -4.09
C VAL A 159 -13.95 5.22 -4.36
N ALA A 160 -13.74 3.97 -4.77
CA ALA A 160 -14.78 2.98 -4.94
C ALA A 160 -14.43 1.74 -4.11
N GLY A 161 -15.43 1.12 -3.51
CA GLY A 161 -15.27 -0.08 -2.71
C GLY A 161 -16.26 -1.16 -3.11
N SER A 162 -15.94 -2.42 -2.80
CA SER A 162 -16.83 -3.56 -3.03
C SER A 162 -18.13 -3.52 -2.21
N GLY A 163 -18.27 -2.56 -1.28
CA GLY A 163 -19.45 -2.43 -0.42
C GLY A 163 -19.44 -3.39 0.78
N GLY A 164 -18.32 -4.08 1.01
CA GLY A 164 -18.12 -5.08 2.06
C GLY A 164 -17.24 -6.23 1.57
N ALA A 165 -17.09 -7.26 2.40
CA ALA A 165 -16.23 -8.40 2.09
C ALA A 165 -16.83 -9.29 0.99
N LEU A 166 -16.01 -9.69 0.02
CA LEU A 166 -16.34 -10.63 -1.05
C LEU A 166 -15.48 -11.89 -0.91
N GLN A 167 -15.98 -13.00 -1.44
CA GLN A 167 -15.18 -14.22 -1.61
C GLN A 167 -14.31 -14.07 -2.86
N LEU A 168 -13.05 -13.70 -2.66
CA LEU A 168 -12.11 -13.41 -3.74
C LEU A 168 -11.34 -14.66 -4.19
N THR A 169 -11.28 -14.85 -5.49
CA THR A 169 -10.49 -15.89 -6.16
C THR A 169 -9.46 -15.26 -7.10
N PHE A 170 -8.47 -16.06 -7.52
CA PHE A 170 -7.56 -15.67 -8.60
C PHE A 170 -8.33 -15.57 -9.91
N SER A 171 -7.81 -14.82 -10.89
CA SER A 171 -8.33 -14.95 -12.26
C SER A 171 -8.07 -16.37 -12.80
N GLY A 172 -8.92 -16.84 -13.72
CA GLY A 172 -9.15 -18.27 -13.98
C GLY A 172 -7.90 -19.16 -14.11
N GLY A 173 -8.01 -20.41 -13.62
CA GLY A 173 -7.09 -21.53 -13.85
C GLY A 173 -5.60 -21.19 -13.77
N ARG A 174 -5.04 -21.03 -12.57
CA ARG A 174 -3.62 -20.69 -12.41
C ARG A 174 -2.69 -21.76 -13.00
N ASP A 175 -1.87 -21.35 -13.97
CA ASP A 175 -0.48 -21.82 -14.04
C ASP A 175 0.32 -21.02 -12.98
N ALA A 176 0.41 -21.58 -11.77
CA ALA A 176 1.18 -20.99 -10.67
C ALA A 176 2.65 -20.73 -11.06
N ALA A 177 3.21 -21.51 -11.99
CA ALA A 177 4.56 -21.30 -12.50
C ALA A 177 4.62 -20.09 -13.47
N ALA A 178 3.57 -19.82 -14.26
CA ALA A 178 3.51 -18.59 -15.06
C ALA A 178 3.34 -17.33 -14.22
N ALA A 179 2.58 -17.41 -13.12
CA ALA A 179 2.49 -16.32 -12.15
C ALA A 179 3.86 -16.06 -11.51
N ALA A 180 4.54 -17.10 -11.04
CA ALA A 180 5.89 -17.01 -10.46
C ALA A 180 6.94 -16.49 -11.45
N ARG A 181 6.91 -16.92 -12.72
CA ARG A 181 7.80 -16.39 -13.78
C ARG A 181 7.54 -14.91 -14.08
N ARG A 182 6.27 -14.49 -14.12
CA ARG A 182 5.88 -13.09 -14.34
C ARG A 182 6.31 -12.19 -13.17
N ALA A 183 6.12 -12.66 -11.94
CA ALA A 183 6.63 -12.01 -10.73
C ALA A 183 8.16 -11.90 -10.74
N GLY A 184 8.87 -12.98 -11.08
CA GLY A 184 10.34 -12.98 -11.18
C GLY A 184 10.89 -12.04 -12.26
N ALA A 185 10.26 -11.98 -13.43
CA ALA A 185 10.66 -11.06 -14.50
C ALA A 185 10.36 -9.58 -14.17
N ALA A 186 9.27 -9.29 -13.45
CA ALA A 186 8.93 -7.95 -12.98
C ALA A 186 9.91 -7.47 -11.89
N ALA A 187 10.23 -8.34 -10.92
CA ALA A 187 11.23 -8.08 -9.88
C ALA A 187 12.62 -7.80 -10.49
N ALA A 188 13.02 -8.54 -11.52
CA ALA A 188 14.27 -8.29 -12.24
C ALA A 188 14.28 -6.95 -12.98
N LYS A 189 13.14 -6.53 -13.56
CA LYS A 189 13.00 -5.25 -14.28
C LYS A 189 13.07 -4.05 -13.33
N GLU A 190 12.48 -4.16 -12.14
CA GLU A 190 12.53 -3.11 -11.12
C GLU A 190 13.89 -3.07 -10.42
N ALA A 191 14.52 -4.23 -10.17
CA ALA A 191 15.91 -4.32 -9.73
C ALA A 191 16.87 -3.67 -10.75
N ALA A 192 16.64 -3.85 -12.05
CA ALA A 192 17.43 -3.23 -13.11
C ALA A 192 17.27 -1.70 -13.18
N ARG A 193 16.09 -1.14 -12.86
CA ARG A 193 15.89 0.32 -12.75
C ARG A 193 16.61 0.93 -11.54
N ASN A 194 16.80 0.13 -10.49
CA ASN A 194 17.38 0.56 -9.23
C ASN A 194 18.89 0.29 -9.10
N ALA A 195 19.54 -0.16 -10.18
CA ALA A 195 20.98 -0.42 -10.22
C ALA A 195 21.86 0.85 -10.06
N ASP A 196 21.27 2.05 -10.04
CA ASP A 196 22.00 3.34 -9.98
C ASP A 196 22.13 3.94 -8.56
N THR A 197 21.97 3.14 -7.50
CA THR A 197 22.46 3.51 -6.16
C THR A 197 23.22 2.34 -5.55
N GLY A 198 24.52 2.54 -5.32
CA GLY A 198 25.50 1.47 -5.20
C GLY A 198 25.19 0.41 -4.14
N ASN A 199 25.06 -0.84 -4.59
CA ASN A 199 25.89 -1.99 -4.19
C ASN A 199 25.46 -3.20 -5.05
N ALA A 200 26.25 -3.55 -6.07
CA ALA A 200 25.87 -4.49 -7.13
C ALA A 200 26.17 -5.97 -6.81
N ALA A 201 26.32 -6.35 -5.53
CA ALA A 201 26.58 -7.73 -5.15
C ALA A 201 25.57 -8.18 -4.09
N GLY A 202 24.63 -9.07 -4.47
CA GLY A 202 23.81 -9.79 -3.48
C GLY A 202 22.37 -10.17 -3.87
N TYR A 203 21.90 -9.92 -5.11
CA TYR A 203 20.52 -10.24 -5.49
C TYR A 203 20.44 -11.56 -6.26
N ALA A 204 20.57 -12.69 -5.55
CA ALA A 204 20.10 -13.98 -6.02
C ALA A 204 19.30 -14.62 -4.89
N ALA A 205 17.98 -14.44 -4.90
CA ALA A 205 17.08 -15.08 -3.95
C ALA A 205 16.13 -16.06 -4.67
N GLY A 206 16.40 -17.34 -4.43
CA GLY A 206 15.41 -18.37 -4.12
C GLY A 206 14.24 -18.59 -5.07
N GLN A 207 14.46 -19.34 -6.14
CA GLN A 207 13.36 -20.04 -6.82
C GLN A 207 12.96 -21.27 -6.00
N GLY A 208 11.93 -21.14 -5.16
CA GLY A 208 11.21 -22.30 -4.64
C GLY A 208 10.32 -22.89 -5.74
N ALA A 209 10.62 -24.11 -6.17
CA ALA A 209 9.82 -24.82 -7.17
C ALA A 209 8.42 -25.13 -6.62
N ALA A 210 7.38 -24.55 -7.23
CA ALA A 210 5.99 -24.90 -6.94
C ALA A 210 5.65 -26.23 -7.63
N SER A 211 5.34 -27.25 -6.83
CA SER A 211 4.78 -28.52 -7.29
C SER A 211 3.32 -28.32 -7.70
N SER A 212 2.97 -28.72 -8.92
CA SER A 212 1.62 -28.60 -9.46
C SER A 212 0.76 -29.82 -9.07
N THR A 213 -0.05 -29.68 -8.04
CA THR A 213 -1.32 -30.39 -7.91
C THR A 213 -2.40 -29.34 -7.67
N ALA A 214 -3.37 -29.26 -8.58
CA ALA A 214 -4.47 -28.31 -8.50
C ALA A 214 -5.42 -28.71 -7.37
N VAL A 215 -5.08 -28.31 -6.15
CA VAL A 215 -6.04 -28.22 -5.05
C VAL A 215 -6.81 -26.93 -5.28
N GLU A 216 -8.13 -27.03 -5.37
CA GLU A 216 -9.02 -25.88 -5.48
C GLU A 216 -8.86 -25.02 -4.22
N GLU A 217 -8.16 -23.88 -4.34
CA GLU A 217 -7.80 -23.06 -3.18
C GLU A 217 -9.04 -22.29 -2.65
N PRO A 218 -9.35 -22.36 -1.34
CA PRO A 218 -10.58 -21.78 -0.78
C PRO A 218 -10.54 -20.25 -0.84
N PRO A 219 -11.62 -19.57 -1.27
CA PRO A 219 -11.63 -18.13 -1.53
C PRO A 219 -11.19 -17.30 -0.32
N LEU A 220 -10.54 -16.17 -0.58
CA LEU A 220 -10.17 -15.21 0.46
C LEU A 220 -11.34 -14.26 0.72
N LEU A 221 -11.82 -14.19 1.95
CA LEU A 221 -12.86 -13.22 2.32
C LEU A 221 -12.23 -11.84 2.60
N ALA A 222 -12.49 -10.86 1.74
CA ALA A 222 -11.90 -9.53 1.85
C ALA A 222 -12.71 -8.43 1.13
N GLU A 223 -12.63 -7.22 1.65
CA GLU A 223 -13.12 -6.00 0.99
C GLU A 223 -12.03 -5.42 0.08
N VAL A 224 -12.43 -4.88 -1.06
CA VAL A 224 -11.54 -4.26 -2.05
C VAL A 224 -11.88 -2.77 -2.17
N LEU A 225 -10.88 -1.91 -2.02
CA LEU A 225 -10.98 -0.47 -2.22
C LEU A 225 -10.02 -0.03 -3.33
N LEU A 226 -10.52 0.76 -4.28
CA LEU A 226 -9.68 1.48 -5.25
C LEU A 226 -9.78 2.97 -4.98
N ALA A 227 -8.65 3.66 -5.00
CA ALA A 227 -8.59 5.11 -5.00
C ALA A 227 -7.93 5.59 -6.29
N SER A 228 -8.51 6.60 -6.93
CA SER A 228 -7.88 7.29 -8.06
C SER A 228 -6.70 8.14 -7.59
N ALA A 229 -5.73 8.35 -8.48
CA ALA A 229 -4.70 9.35 -8.23
C ALA A 229 -5.33 10.73 -8.09
N ALA A 230 -4.70 11.63 -7.33
CA ALA A 230 -5.10 13.03 -7.31
C ALA A 230 -4.85 13.67 -8.69
N ALA A 231 -5.72 14.59 -9.09
CA ALA A 231 -5.64 15.22 -10.39
C ALA A 231 -4.39 16.12 -10.49
N LEU A 232 -3.39 15.68 -11.26
CA LEU A 232 -2.15 16.40 -11.52
C LEU A 232 -1.86 16.35 -13.03
N ALA A 233 -1.85 17.50 -13.69
CA ALA A 233 -1.51 17.56 -15.11
C ALA A 233 -0.03 17.21 -15.31
N LYS A 234 0.27 16.53 -16.43
CA LYS A 234 1.62 16.03 -16.74
C LYS A 234 2.69 17.13 -16.69
N ASP A 235 2.34 18.35 -17.12
CA ASP A 235 3.27 19.48 -17.15
C ASP A 235 3.66 20.00 -15.75
N TYR A 236 2.91 19.61 -14.71
CA TYR A 236 3.23 19.90 -13.31
C TYR A 236 4.00 18.76 -12.62
N VAL A 237 4.28 17.65 -13.31
CA VAL A 237 5.08 16.55 -12.77
C VAL A 237 6.56 16.87 -12.99
N ALA A 238 7.23 17.28 -11.92
CA ALA A 238 8.66 17.60 -11.94
C ALA A 238 9.54 16.35 -11.69
N ASP A 239 9.17 15.53 -10.71
CA ASP A 239 9.96 14.37 -10.27
C ASP A 239 9.10 13.42 -9.42
N THR A 240 9.12 12.11 -9.69
CA THR A 240 8.34 11.11 -8.95
C THR A 240 9.10 10.43 -7.79
N THR A 241 10.39 10.69 -7.60
CA THR A 241 11.21 10.06 -6.53
C THR A 241 10.59 10.30 -5.16
N GLY A 242 10.28 9.27 -4.36
CA GLY A 242 9.65 9.43 -3.04
C GLY A 242 8.13 9.65 -3.05
N ALA A 243 7.46 9.48 -4.20
CA ALA A 243 6.00 9.50 -4.25
C ALA A 243 5.38 8.32 -3.48
N GLY A 244 6.01 7.14 -3.51
CA GLY A 244 5.67 5.98 -2.68
C GLY A 244 5.84 6.28 -1.19
N ASP A 245 7.03 6.74 -0.78
CA ASP A 245 7.31 7.18 0.60
C ASP A 245 6.28 8.21 1.12
N SER A 246 5.87 9.13 0.25
CA SER A 246 4.86 10.15 0.57
C SER A 246 3.46 9.56 0.72
N PHE A 247 3.12 8.57 -0.10
CA PHE A 247 1.87 7.82 -0.01
C PHE A 247 1.82 7.03 1.30
N ILE A 248 2.85 6.24 1.61
CA ILE A 248 2.87 5.40 2.81
C ILE A 248 2.94 6.21 4.10
N GLY A 249 3.74 7.28 4.14
CA GLY A 249 3.77 8.19 5.29
C GLY A 249 2.41 8.84 5.56
N SER A 250 1.64 9.13 4.51
CA SER A 250 0.29 9.67 4.62
C SER A 250 -0.75 8.63 5.01
N LEU A 251 -0.59 7.39 4.53
CA LEU A 251 -1.41 6.27 4.98
C LEU A 251 -1.19 6.00 6.47
N ILE A 252 0.06 6.00 6.94
CA ILE A 252 0.42 5.90 8.36
C ILE A 252 -0.24 7.02 9.16
N TYR A 253 -0.17 8.27 8.68
CA TYR A 253 -0.89 9.38 9.31
C TYR A 253 -2.40 9.09 9.40
N GLY A 254 -3.02 8.61 8.32
CA GLY A 254 -4.45 8.29 8.32
C GLY A 254 -4.82 7.18 9.30
N LEU A 255 -4.05 6.10 9.34
CA LEU A 255 -4.24 4.99 10.27
C LEU A 255 -4.11 5.44 11.73
N THR A 256 -3.05 6.19 12.04
CA THR A 256 -2.75 6.65 13.42
C THR A 256 -3.64 7.78 13.90
N THR A 257 -4.37 8.46 13.00
CA THR A 257 -5.35 9.50 13.35
C THR A 257 -6.80 9.04 13.25
N GLY A 258 -7.04 7.75 12.95
CA GLY A 258 -8.38 7.17 12.86
C GLY A 258 -9.17 7.61 11.63
N LEU A 259 -8.51 8.01 10.54
CA LEU A 259 -9.18 8.25 9.28
C LEU A 259 -9.75 6.93 8.72
N PRO A 260 -11.00 6.92 8.22
CA PRO A 260 -11.50 5.79 7.46
C PRO A 260 -10.57 5.46 6.29
N LEU A 261 -10.36 4.17 5.98
CA LEU A 261 -9.44 3.74 4.91
C LEU A 261 -9.67 4.44 3.56
N PRO A 262 -10.91 4.63 3.06
CA PRO A 262 -11.15 5.42 1.86
C PRO A 262 -10.54 6.81 1.93
N ARG A 263 -10.65 7.47 3.09
CA ARG A 263 -10.13 8.82 3.30
C ARG A 263 -8.61 8.86 3.41
N ALA A 264 -8.03 7.88 4.10
CA ALA A 264 -6.58 7.73 4.19
C ALA A 264 -5.94 7.52 2.80
N LEU A 265 -6.57 6.72 1.92
CA LEU A 265 -6.11 6.52 0.54
C LEU A 265 -6.17 7.82 -0.28
N GLN A 266 -7.24 8.62 -0.13
CA GLN A 266 -7.33 9.93 -0.81
C GLN A 266 -6.27 10.90 -0.33
N LEU A 267 -6.06 10.99 0.98
CA LEU A 267 -5.00 11.82 1.56
C LEU A 267 -3.64 11.40 1.01
N ALA A 268 -3.35 10.10 1.02
CA ALA A 268 -2.10 9.56 0.49
C ALA A 268 -1.90 9.87 -1.00
N ALA A 269 -2.94 9.74 -1.83
CA ALA A 269 -2.90 10.11 -3.23
C ALA A 269 -2.64 11.61 -3.46
N VAL A 270 -3.26 12.49 -2.65
CA VAL A 270 -3.05 13.95 -2.74
C VAL A 270 -1.62 14.32 -2.33
N VAL A 271 -1.12 13.78 -1.23
CA VAL A 271 0.24 14.08 -0.74
C VAL A 271 1.31 13.53 -1.70
N ALA A 272 1.11 12.34 -2.26
CA ALA A 272 1.98 11.79 -3.29
C ALA A 272 2.00 12.67 -4.56
N ALA A 273 0.83 13.17 -4.99
CA ALA A 273 0.77 14.11 -6.11
C ALA A 273 1.45 15.45 -5.79
N CYS A 274 1.29 15.99 -4.57
CA CYS A 274 2.03 17.17 -4.13
C CYS A 274 3.54 16.96 -4.24
N LYS A 275 4.03 15.81 -3.75
CA LYS A 275 5.44 15.44 -3.83
C LYS A 275 5.93 15.53 -5.27
N CYS A 276 5.14 15.04 -6.23
CA CYS A 276 5.52 15.00 -7.64
C CYS A 276 5.76 16.38 -8.27
N THR A 277 5.36 17.47 -7.61
CA THR A 277 5.44 18.84 -8.15
C THR A 277 6.76 19.57 -7.88
N ALA A 278 7.76 18.90 -7.29
CA ALA A 278 9.09 19.46 -7.06
C ALA A 278 10.19 18.39 -7.15
N LEU A 279 11.42 18.82 -7.48
CA LEU A 279 12.60 17.95 -7.58
C LEU A 279 13.05 17.43 -6.20
N GLY A 280 13.39 16.14 -6.13
CA GLY A 280 13.85 15.44 -4.93
C GLY A 280 12.73 14.82 -4.10
N ALA A 281 13.08 13.93 -3.17
CA ALA A 281 12.11 13.10 -2.43
C ALA A 281 11.16 13.88 -1.50
N ARG A 282 11.61 15.00 -0.94
CA ARG A 282 10.93 15.74 0.15
C ARG A 282 10.44 17.15 -0.19
N PRO A 283 11.09 17.94 -1.07
CA PRO A 283 10.71 19.36 -1.26
C PRO A 283 9.26 19.60 -1.70
N GLY A 284 8.64 18.65 -2.41
CA GLY A 284 7.24 18.76 -2.84
C GLY A 284 6.20 18.41 -1.77
N LEU A 285 6.62 17.91 -0.60
CA LEU A 285 5.69 17.52 0.47
C LEU A 285 4.88 18.73 0.97
N PRO A 286 3.56 18.62 1.09
CA PRO A 286 2.74 19.67 1.65
C PRO A 286 2.91 19.74 3.16
N ARG A 287 2.85 20.94 3.72
CA ARG A 287 2.65 21.13 5.16
C ARG A 287 1.20 20.89 5.52
N ARG A 288 0.93 20.55 6.79
CA ARG A 288 -0.43 20.33 7.30
C ARG A 288 -1.41 21.45 6.93
N GLY A 289 -1.01 22.71 7.08
CA GLY A 289 -1.87 23.87 6.78
C GLY A 289 -2.21 24.07 5.30
N GLN A 290 -1.54 23.36 4.39
CA GLN A 290 -1.84 23.38 2.96
C GLN A 290 -2.92 22.35 2.58
N LEU A 291 -3.23 21.40 3.47
CA LEU A 291 -4.24 20.37 3.27
C LEU A 291 -5.59 20.85 3.82
N SER A 292 -6.68 20.55 3.11
CA SER A 292 -8.03 20.93 3.55
C SER A 292 -8.41 20.20 4.85
N ALA A 293 -9.20 20.87 5.70
CA ALA A 293 -9.71 20.27 6.93
C ALA A 293 -10.55 19.02 6.65
N ASP A 294 -11.35 19.07 5.58
CA ASP A 294 -12.10 17.92 5.10
C ASP A 294 -11.15 16.75 4.77
N LEU A 295 -10.06 16.99 4.01
CA LEU A 295 -9.08 15.96 3.65
C LEU A 295 -8.45 15.30 4.87
N LEU A 296 -8.20 16.10 5.91
CA LEU A 296 -7.67 15.66 7.19
C LEU A 296 -8.72 15.04 8.12
N GLY A 297 -9.99 14.91 7.72
CA GLY A 297 -11.07 14.39 8.54
C GLY A 297 -11.44 15.28 9.74
N VAL A 298 -10.98 16.54 9.75
CA VAL A 298 -11.30 17.50 10.78
C VAL A 298 -12.66 18.11 10.44
N LYS A 299 -13.72 17.67 11.15
CA LYS A 299 -15.01 18.35 11.06
C LYS A 299 -14.79 19.83 11.42
N GLY A 300 -15.14 20.73 10.50
CA GLY A 300 -15.07 22.16 10.76
C GLY A 300 -15.79 22.47 12.06
N ARG A 301 -15.11 23.07 13.03
CA ARG A 301 -15.82 23.72 14.13
C ARG A 301 -16.61 24.83 13.47
N GLY A 302 -17.93 24.66 13.38
CA GLY A 302 -18.81 25.77 13.08
C GLY A 302 -18.48 26.87 14.07
N LEU A 303 -18.06 28.03 13.55
CA LEU A 303 -18.14 29.28 14.27
C LEU A 303 -19.59 29.72 14.31
#